data_AF-A0A661KRT0-F1
#
_entry.id   AF-A0A661KRT0-F1
#
_cell.length_a   1.000
_cell.length_b   1.000
_cell.length_c   1.000
_cell.angle_alpha   90.00
_cell.angle_beta   90.00
_cell.angle_gamma   90.00
#
_symmetry.space_group_name_H-M   'P 1'
#
loop_
_entity.id
_entity.type
_entity.pdbx_description
1 polymer ?
#
loop_
_entity_poly.entity_id
_entity_poly.type
_entity_poly.pdbx_seq_one_letter_code
_entity_poly.pdbx_strand_id
1 'polypeptide(L)'
;MKEAWEEFRKVNKFNLREKEIVRRLFRDGEVFLRVFVDRVEGLVKIRFIRASRIREPVDKSFKNASFGIKTDPDDIETPIEYYRCGDDGRWLETIPAGEMIHLKILSDADQKRGISIYRVCAKRLRQYEEWLEDRITLNKVRSAIALIRKVPSFGAKIKDIRDESASSRYGSGKARVKTPHRGTIITASKGIEYEMLSAKINAPDVAEDGRAILLAVAAAVGFPEMILTANYSNANYASTLVAQNPFVREIEDWQDYLSSFYKELYERVIEAKKEAGKLPMNVKADCKVDFPPMITAELEKMAKAYEVLFKYKVLSKKTWRGKMGLDDDIESVNLQNEEQDEVYGPPMPSGHPNQYPGGSPGAGGGRFAMPVAPVNQYGAATGDFYELMRQLVEALQENNMDRIIEIGEKLDNLEHGMREIIEKVENSENR
;
A
#
# COMPACT_ATOMS: atom_id res chain seq x y z
N MET A 1 9.95 -8.00 31.08
CA MET A 1 8.82 -8.32 30.17
C MET A 1 8.85 -7.47 28.90
N LYS A 2 8.77 -6.14 28.98
CA LYS A 2 8.88 -5.25 27.79
C LYS A 2 10.17 -5.49 26.99
N GLU A 3 11.32 -5.52 27.66
CA GLU A 3 12.62 -5.79 27.03
C GLU A 3 12.67 -7.15 26.32
N ALA A 4 12.08 -8.19 26.90
CA ALA A 4 12.01 -9.53 26.28
C ALA A 4 11.20 -9.51 24.98
N TRP A 5 10.11 -8.74 24.94
CA TRP A 5 9.32 -8.55 23.73
C TRP A 5 10.06 -7.73 22.66
N GLU A 6 10.77 -6.68 23.06
CA GLU A 6 11.59 -5.89 22.14
C GLU A 6 12.75 -6.70 21.55
N GLU A 7 13.41 -7.53 22.36
CA GLU A 7 14.42 -8.48 21.91
C GLU A 7 13.83 -9.46 20.89
N PHE A 8 12.68 -10.06 21.19
CA PHE A 8 11.96 -10.93 20.25
C PHE A 8 11.67 -10.23 18.93
N ARG A 9 11.16 -8.98 18.98
CA ARG A 9 10.86 -8.18 17.78
C ARG A 9 12.11 -7.94 16.95
N LYS A 10 13.24 -7.61 17.58
CA LYS A 10 14.52 -7.36 16.91
C LYS A 10 15.07 -8.62 16.25
N VAL A 11 15.16 -9.72 16.99
CA VAL A 11 15.70 -11.01 16.50
C VAL A 11 14.91 -11.54 15.31
N ASN A 12 13.59 -11.38 15.32
CA ASN A 12 12.73 -11.90 14.25
C ASN A 12 12.50 -10.90 13.10
N LYS A 13 12.99 -9.65 13.20
CA LYS A 13 12.58 -8.53 12.33
C LYS A 13 11.06 -8.45 12.24
N PHE A 14 10.40 -8.49 13.40
CA PHE A 14 8.97 -8.79 13.51
C PHE A 14 8.09 -7.79 12.76
N ASN A 15 8.45 -6.51 12.71
CA ASN A 15 7.70 -5.49 11.96
C ASN A 15 7.54 -5.83 10.46
N LEU A 16 8.50 -6.52 9.85
CA LEU A 16 8.38 -7.00 8.46
C LEU A 16 7.52 -8.26 8.37
N ARG A 17 7.69 -9.17 9.33
CA ARG A 17 6.95 -10.43 9.38
C ARG A 17 5.48 -10.24 9.69
N GLU A 18 5.13 -9.25 10.50
CA GLU A 18 3.76 -8.88 10.82
C GLU A 18 2.95 -8.58 9.55
N LYS A 19 3.49 -7.75 8.66
CA LYS A 19 2.87 -7.50 7.34
C LYS A 19 2.77 -8.78 6.50
N GLU A 20 3.78 -9.65 6.58
CA GLU A 20 3.76 -10.92 5.87
C GLU A 20 2.72 -11.92 6.43
N ILE A 21 2.49 -11.93 7.75
CA ILE A 21 1.46 -12.74 8.42
C ILE A 21 0.10 -12.40 7.83
N VAL A 22 -0.28 -11.12 7.84
CA VAL A 22 -1.57 -10.65 7.33
C VAL A 22 -1.69 -10.94 5.82
N ARG A 23 -0.65 -10.66 5.04
CA ARG A 23 -0.64 -10.93 3.60
C ARG A 23 -0.84 -12.41 3.29
N ARG A 24 -0.18 -13.31 4.04
CA ARG A 24 -0.34 -14.76 3.87
C ARG A 24 -1.71 -15.23 4.32
N LEU A 25 -2.20 -14.71 5.45
CA LEU A 25 -3.52 -15.04 5.96
C LEU A 25 -4.62 -14.74 4.94
N PHE A 26 -4.62 -13.54 4.34
CA PHE A 26 -5.59 -13.21 3.31
C PHE A 26 -5.38 -14.00 2.01
N ARG A 27 -4.12 -14.16 1.56
CA ARG A 27 -3.82 -14.83 0.29
C ARG A 27 -4.11 -16.33 0.33
N ASP A 28 -3.64 -17.00 1.37
CA ASP A 28 -3.70 -18.46 1.48
C ASP A 28 -4.92 -18.92 2.28
N GLY A 29 -5.60 -18.01 3.01
CA GLY A 29 -6.68 -18.32 3.95
C GLY A 29 -6.20 -18.71 5.33
N GLU A 30 -4.90 -18.91 5.50
CA GLU A 30 -4.29 -19.37 6.73
C GLU A 30 -2.80 -19.07 6.77
N VAL A 31 -2.20 -19.14 7.96
CA VAL A 31 -0.76 -19.04 8.13
C VAL A 31 -0.28 -20.04 9.19
N PHE A 32 0.79 -20.74 8.85
CA PHE A 32 1.50 -21.65 9.75
C PHE A 32 2.81 -20.99 10.19
N LEU A 33 2.89 -20.67 11.48
CA LEU A 33 4.07 -20.11 12.13
C LEU A 33 4.65 -21.14 13.07
N ARG A 34 5.78 -21.74 12.70
CA ARG A 34 6.53 -22.60 13.61
C ARG A 34 7.35 -21.76 14.57
N VAL A 35 7.26 -22.11 15.85
CA VAL A 35 7.95 -21.48 16.97
C VAL A 35 9.13 -22.37 17.36
N PHE A 36 10.33 -21.81 17.32
CA PHE A 36 11.55 -22.44 17.80
C PHE A 36 12.01 -21.75 19.06
N VAL A 37 12.11 -22.49 20.15
CA VAL A 37 12.53 -21.98 21.46
C VAL A 37 13.95 -22.44 21.75
N ASP A 38 14.86 -21.50 21.96
CA ASP A 38 16.16 -21.78 22.54
C ASP A 38 16.02 -21.89 24.05
N ARG A 39 16.17 -23.10 24.60
CA ARG A 39 15.98 -23.38 26.02
C ARG A 39 17.07 -22.77 26.91
N VAL A 40 18.23 -22.41 26.35
CA VAL A 40 19.36 -21.87 27.12
C VAL A 40 19.19 -20.35 27.29
N GLU A 41 18.90 -19.64 26.20
CA GLU A 41 18.77 -18.18 26.22
C GLU A 41 17.32 -17.68 26.35
N GLY A 42 16.36 -18.60 26.24
CA GLY A 42 14.92 -18.29 26.19
C GLY A 42 14.54 -17.49 24.95
N LEU A 43 15.33 -17.57 23.88
CA LEU A 43 15.08 -16.85 22.65
C LEU A 43 14.07 -17.59 21.78
N VAL A 44 13.03 -16.88 21.39
CA VAL A 44 11.99 -17.42 20.49
C VAL A 44 12.23 -16.94 19.06
N LYS A 45 12.33 -17.88 18.13
CA LYS A 45 12.44 -17.65 16.69
C LYS A 45 11.21 -18.20 16.00
N ILE A 46 10.54 -17.38 15.18
CA ILE A 46 9.39 -17.82 14.39
C ILE A 46 9.80 -18.08 12.95
N ARG A 47 9.26 -19.11 12.29
CA ARG A 47 9.48 -19.38 10.85
C ARG A 47 8.17 -19.75 10.19
N PHE A 48 7.93 -19.15 9.03
CA PHE A 48 6.78 -19.51 8.22
C PHE A 48 6.96 -20.88 7.59
N ILE A 49 5.90 -21.68 7.64
CA ILE A 49 5.75 -22.85 6.76
C ILE A 49 4.72 -22.48 5.69
N ARG A 50 5.00 -22.83 4.43
CA ARG A 50 4.03 -22.60 3.34
C ARG A 50 2.82 -23.50 3.56
N ALA A 51 1.61 -22.96 3.43
CA ALA A 51 0.36 -23.72 3.60
C ALA A 51 0.27 -24.93 2.65
N SER A 52 0.84 -24.84 1.45
CA SER A 52 0.91 -25.97 0.50
C SER A 52 1.82 -27.12 0.93
N ARG A 53 2.76 -26.87 1.86
CA ARG A 53 3.66 -27.88 2.41
C ARG A 53 3.06 -28.60 3.61
N ILE A 54 2.02 -28.05 4.24
CA ILE A 54 1.18 -28.76 5.21
C ILE A 54 0.08 -29.46 4.43
N ARG A 55 0.27 -30.77 4.21
CA ARG A 55 -0.64 -31.59 3.43
C ARG A 55 -0.56 -33.04 3.87
N GLU A 56 -1.59 -33.79 3.52
CA GLU A 56 -1.65 -35.23 3.79
C GLU A 56 -0.49 -35.94 3.06
N PRO A 57 0.38 -36.66 3.80
CA PRO A 57 1.43 -37.44 3.19
C PRO A 57 0.88 -38.49 2.22
N VAL A 58 1.60 -38.72 1.12
CA VAL A 58 1.24 -39.81 0.18
C VAL A 58 1.39 -41.20 0.84
N ASP A 59 2.21 -41.30 1.88
CA ASP A 59 2.35 -42.54 2.65
C ASP A 59 1.11 -42.84 3.48
N LYS A 60 0.50 -44.00 3.22
CA LYS A 60 -0.72 -44.48 3.89
C LYS A 60 -0.50 -44.89 5.35
N SER A 61 0.73 -44.91 5.83
CA SER A 61 1.05 -45.16 7.24
C SER A 61 0.45 -44.08 8.17
N PHE A 62 0.27 -42.86 7.66
CA PHE A 62 -0.27 -41.72 8.42
C PHE A 62 -1.80 -41.72 8.43
N LYS A 63 -2.39 -42.53 9.30
CA LYS A 63 -3.84 -42.54 9.54
C LYS A 63 -4.29 -41.24 10.23
N ASN A 64 -5.48 -40.76 9.86
CA ASN A 64 -6.14 -39.58 10.44
C ASN A 64 -5.38 -38.24 10.23
N ALA A 65 -4.44 -38.19 9.27
CA ALA A 65 -3.66 -37.01 8.91
C ALA A 65 -4.32 -36.15 7.79
N SER A 66 -5.66 -36.13 7.76
CA SER A 66 -6.43 -35.44 6.71
C SER A 66 -5.99 -33.98 6.57
N PHE A 67 -5.79 -33.51 5.33
CA PHE A 67 -5.31 -32.15 5.03
C PHE A 67 -3.94 -31.78 5.64
N GLY A 68 -3.18 -32.77 6.10
CA GLY A 68 -1.88 -32.59 6.75
C GLY A 68 -1.96 -32.23 8.23
N ILE A 69 -3.13 -32.38 8.86
CA ILE A 69 -3.36 -32.03 10.26
C ILE A 69 -4.05 -33.21 10.95
N LYS A 70 -3.37 -33.80 11.93
CA LYS A 70 -3.94 -34.79 12.83
C LYS A 70 -4.48 -34.08 14.05
N THR A 71 -5.76 -34.31 14.30
CA THR A 71 -6.52 -33.75 15.41
C THR A 71 -6.80 -34.85 16.42
N ASP A 72 -7.30 -34.49 17.60
CA ASP A 72 -7.82 -35.46 18.55
C ASP A 72 -8.96 -36.28 17.89
N PRO A 73 -8.99 -37.62 18.06
CA PRO A 73 -10.08 -38.44 17.54
C PRO A 73 -11.47 -38.06 18.06
N ASP A 74 -11.55 -37.54 19.29
CA ASP A 74 -12.81 -37.16 19.95
C ASP A 74 -13.07 -35.65 19.87
N ASP A 75 -12.08 -34.86 19.45
CA ASP A 75 -12.18 -33.41 19.25
C ASP A 75 -11.43 -32.94 17.99
N ILE A 76 -12.21 -32.62 16.95
CA ILE A 76 -11.66 -32.13 15.67
C ILE A 76 -11.03 -30.74 15.77
N GLU A 77 -11.42 -29.94 16.77
CA GLU A 77 -10.92 -28.57 16.93
C GLU A 77 -9.53 -28.53 17.55
N THR A 78 -9.11 -29.59 18.25
CA THR A 78 -7.80 -29.69 18.90
C THR A 78 -6.76 -30.36 17.98
N PRO A 79 -5.80 -29.62 17.39
CA PRO A 79 -4.74 -30.19 16.57
C PRO A 79 -3.67 -30.81 17.47
N ILE A 80 -3.18 -31.99 17.10
CA ILE A 80 -2.09 -32.70 17.80
C ILE A 80 -0.78 -32.59 17.00
N GLU A 81 -0.84 -32.82 15.68
CA GLU A 81 0.35 -32.85 14.82
C GLU A 81 0.06 -32.24 13.45
N TYR A 82 1.07 -31.55 12.90
CA TYR A 82 1.11 -31.02 11.54
C TYR A 82 2.16 -31.79 10.72
N TYR A 83 1.80 -32.22 9.52
CA TYR A 83 2.70 -32.96 8.63
C TYR A 83 3.25 -32.04 7.54
N ARG A 84 4.57 -31.84 7.54
CA ARG A 84 5.26 -31.13 6.47
C ARG A 84 5.73 -32.12 5.41
N CYS A 85 5.35 -31.86 4.16
CA CYS A 85 5.71 -32.68 3.01
C CYS A 85 6.63 -31.96 2.01
N GLY A 86 7.31 -32.73 1.16
CA GLY A 86 8.05 -32.28 -0.01
C GLY A 86 7.13 -31.75 -1.12
N ASP A 87 7.71 -31.19 -2.18
CA ASP A 87 6.93 -30.81 -3.37
C ASP A 87 6.32 -32.05 -4.06
N ASP A 88 6.98 -33.19 -3.91
CA ASP A 88 6.53 -34.51 -4.35
C ASP A 88 5.43 -35.13 -3.46
N GLY A 89 5.04 -34.44 -2.37
CA GLY A 89 4.04 -34.93 -1.43
C GLY A 89 4.53 -36.00 -0.46
N ARG A 90 5.83 -36.34 -0.49
CA ARG A 90 6.40 -37.27 0.50
C ARG A 90 6.52 -36.59 1.85
N TRP A 91 6.27 -37.34 2.91
CA TRP A 91 6.49 -36.88 4.28
C TRP A 91 7.96 -36.47 4.48
N LEU A 92 8.17 -35.32 5.13
CA LEU A 92 9.51 -34.86 5.52
C LEU A 92 9.65 -34.77 7.04
N GLU A 93 8.64 -34.22 7.71
CA GLU A 93 8.71 -33.93 9.14
C GLU A 93 7.30 -33.90 9.74
N THR A 94 7.17 -34.44 10.95
CA THR A 94 5.99 -34.27 11.80
C THR A 94 6.30 -33.18 12.83
N ILE A 95 5.42 -32.20 12.94
CA ILE A 95 5.59 -31.04 13.84
C ILE A 95 4.50 -31.10 14.91
N PRO A 96 4.85 -31.17 16.20
CA PRO A 96 3.87 -31.13 17.27
C PRO A 96 3.08 -29.81 17.27
N ALA A 97 1.80 -29.85 17.65
CA ALA A 97 0.96 -28.66 17.67
C ALA A 97 1.47 -27.57 18.61
N GLY A 98 2.12 -27.94 19.73
CA GLY A 98 2.76 -26.98 20.64
C GLY A 98 3.88 -26.15 19.98
N GLU A 99 4.49 -26.62 18.88
CA GLU A 99 5.49 -25.87 18.12
C GLU A 99 4.87 -25.02 16.99
N MET A 100 3.56 -25.09 16.79
CA MET A 100 2.87 -24.41 15.69
C MET A 100 1.88 -23.38 16.23
N ILE A 101 1.84 -22.21 15.59
CA ILE A 101 0.71 -21.29 15.66
C ILE A 101 0.03 -21.36 14.29
N HIS A 102 -1.24 -21.74 14.27
CA HIS A 102 -2.04 -21.86 13.05
C HIS A 102 -3.21 -20.88 13.13
N LEU A 103 -3.20 -19.87 12.26
CA LEU A 103 -4.34 -18.96 12.09
C LEU A 103 -5.06 -19.33 10.81
N LYS A 104 -6.40 -19.37 10.84
CA LYS A 104 -7.26 -19.67 9.70
C LYS A 104 -8.42 -18.69 9.63
N ILE A 105 -8.79 -18.25 8.42
CA ILE A 105 -9.91 -17.32 8.18
C ILE A 105 -10.95 -17.95 7.27
N LEU A 106 -12.18 -17.42 7.29
CA LEU A 106 -13.29 -17.81 6.43
C LEU A 106 -13.58 -19.32 6.46
N SER A 107 -13.36 -19.96 7.61
CA SER A 107 -13.56 -21.39 7.83
C SER A 107 -14.27 -21.60 9.16
N ASP A 108 -15.13 -22.61 9.23
CA ASP A 108 -15.78 -23.00 10.47
C ASP A 108 -14.76 -23.62 11.47
N ALA A 109 -15.15 -23.71 12.75
CA ALA A 109 -14.27 -24.20 13.80
C ALA A 109 -13.79 -25.64 13.55
N ASP A 110 -14.68 -26.50 13.05
CA ASP A 110 -14.44 -27.91 12.70
C ASP A 110 -13.63 -28.11 11.41
N GLN A 111 -13.51 -27.08 10.57
CA GLN A 111 -12.74 -27.14 9.34
C GLN A 111 -11.24 -26.99 9.61
N LYS A 112 -10.45 -28.02 9.26
CA LYS A 112 -9.00 -28.03 9.51
C LYS A 112 -8.21 -26.96 8.77
N ARG A 113 -8.78 -26.33 7.73
CA ARG A 113 -8.06 -25.41 6.82
C ARG A 113 -8.82 -24.12 6.64
N GLY A 114 -8.08 -23.02 6.52
CA GLY A 114 -8.65 -21.72 6.19
C GLY A 114 -9.02 -21.59 4.71
N ILE A 115 -9.87 -20.62 4.42
CA ILE A 115 -10.29 -20.29 3.05
C ILE A 115 -9.76 -18.90 2.69
N SER A 116 -9.05 -18.83 1.56
CA SER A 116 -8.55 -17.57 1.02
C SER A 116 -9.70 -16.60 0.69
N ILE A 117 -9.52 -15.32 1.02
CA ILE A 117 -10.46 -14.26 0.63
C ILE A 117 -10.62 -14.19 -0.89
N TYR A 118 -9.57 -14.56 -1.64
CA TYR A 118 -9.60 -14.59 -3.10
C TYR A 118 -10.56 -15.65 -3.63
N ARG A 119 -10.93 -16.68 -2.85
CA ARG A 119 -11.86 -17.72 -3.32
C ARG A 119 -13.20 -17.14 -3.77
N VAL A 120 -13.69 -16.12 -3.06
CA VAL A 120 -15.00 -15.51 -3.33
C VAL A 120 -14.96 -14.61 -4.58
N CYS A 121 -13.86 -13.88 -4.78
CA CYS A 121 -13.73 -12.91 -5.87
C CYS A 121 -12.95 -13.40 -7.11
N ALA A 122 -12.26 -14.55 -7.06
CA ALA A 122 -11.38 -15.03 -8.13
C ALA A 122 -12.05 -15.09 -9.51
N LYS A 123 -13.30 -15.56 -9.58
CA LYS A 123 -14.06 -15.60 -10.84
C LYS A 123 -14.27 -14.20 -11.41
N ARG A 124 -14.60 -13.21 -10.56
CA ARG A 124 -14.87 -11.83 -10.99
C ARG A 124 -13.58 -11.10 -11.37
N LEU A 125 -12.48 -11.34 -10.65
CA LEU A 125 -11.17 -10.82 -11.00
C LEU A 125 -10.75 -11.26 -12.41
N ARG A 126 -10.88 -12.57 -12.71
CA ARG A 126 -10.58 -13.10 -14.04
C ARG A 126 -11.47 -12.49 -15.13
N GLN A 127 -12.77 -12.34 -14.86
CA GLN A 127 -13.68 -11.69 -15.80
C GLN A 127 -13.31 -10.23 -16.08
N TYR A 128 -12.84 -9.50 -15.06
CA TYR A 128 -12.38 -8.12 -15.23
C TYR A 128 -11.10 -8.04 -16.08
N GLU A 129 -10.15 -8.96 -15.86
CA GLU A 129 -8.93 -9.06 -16.65
C GLU A 129 -9.23 -9.37 -18.12
N GLU A 130 -10.03 -10.41 -18.40
CA GLU A 130 -10.46 -10.78 -19.75
C GLU A 130 -11.18 -9.60 -20.45
N TRP A 131 -12.06 -8.91 -19.72
CA TRP A 131 -12.75 -7.72 -20.23
C TRP A 131 -11.77 -6.58 -20.60
N LEU A 132 -10.74 -6.32 -19.77
CA LEU A 132 -9.71 -5.32 -20.09
C LEU A 132 -8.89 -5.71 -21.34
N GLU A 133 -8.51 -6.98 -21.47
CA GLU A 133 -7.76 -7.48 -22.63
C GLU A 133 -8.55 -7.33 -23.94
N ASP A 134 -9.84 -7.68 -23.91
CA ASP A 134 -10.74 -7.51 -25.06
C ASP A 134 -10.84 -6.04 -25.47
N ARG A 135 -10.89 -5.12 -24.49
CA ARG A 135 -10.92 -3.68 -24.74
C ARG A 135 -9.63 -3.17 -25.36
N ILE A 136 -8.48 -3.62 -24.87
CA ILE A 136 -7.18 -3.28 -25.45
C ILE A 136 -7.10 -3.80 -26.89
N THR A 137 -7.54 -5.04 -27.12
CA THR A 137 -7.53 -5.67 -28.45
C THR A 137 -8.44 -4.94 -29.43
N LEU A 138 -9.65 -4.61 -29.01
CA LEU A 138 -10.61 -3.83 -29.79
C LEU A 138 -10.06 -2.42 -30.14
N ASN A 139 -9.41 -1.75 -29.18
CA ASN A 139 -8.76 -0.47 -29.44
C ASN A 139 -7.58 -0.60 -30.41
N LYS A 140 -6.77 -1.67 -30.31
CA LYS A 140 -5.71 -1.97 -31.27
C LYS A 140 -6.27 -2.18 -32.67
N VAL A 141 -7.29 -3.02 -32.82
CA VAL A 141 -7.97 -3.27 -34.11
C VAL A 141 -8.54 -1.97 -34.69
N ARG A 142 -9.19 -1.14 -33.85
CA ARG A 142 -9.67 0.18 -34.25
C ARG A 142 -8.55 1.08 -34.77
N SER A 143 -7.42 1.13 -34.08
CA SER A 143 -6.27 1.94 -34.50
C SER A 143 -5.58 1.43 -35.77
N ALA A 144 -5.70 0.12 -36.04
CA ALA A 144 -5.09 -0.53 -37.19
C ALA A 144 -5.93 -0.42 -38.47
N ILE A 145 -7.27 -0.42 -38.36
CA ILE A 145 -8.18 -0.28 -39.50
C ILE A 145 -8.28 1.21 -39.86
N ALA A 146 -7.38 1.65 -40.75
CA ALA A 146 -7.37 3.03 -41.20
C ALA A 146 -8.49 3.34 -42.22
N LEU A 147 -8.71 2.44 -43.20
CA LEU A 147 -9.74 2.60 -44.24
C LEU A 147 -10.26 1.25 -44.72
N ILE A 148 -11.56 1.18 -45.00
CA ILE A 148 -12.17 0.04 -45.70
C ILE A 148 -12.51 0.48 -47.13
N ARG A 149 -11.93 -0.22 -48.11
CA ARG A 149 -12.25 -0.05 -49.53
C ARG A 149 -13.48 -0.89 -49.86
N LYS A 150 -14.64 -0.26 -50.00
CA LYS A 150 -15.85 -0.90 -50.52
C LYS A 150 -15.81 -0.85 -52.04
N VAL A 151 -15.77 -2.02 -52.66
CA VAL A 151 -15.89 -2.15 -54.12
C VAL A 151 -17.31 -2.65 -54.41
N PRO A 152 -18.20 -1.82 -54.98
CA PRO A 152 -19.53 -2.26 -55.38
C PRO A 152 -19.39 -3.39 -56.41
N SER A 153 -20.06 -4.51 -56.14
CA SER A 153 -19.98 -5.73 -56.94
C SER A 153 -20.62 -5.51 -58.31
N PHE A 154 -19.79 -5.40 -59.34
CA PHE A 154 -20.18 -5.70 -60.71
C PHE A 154 -19.46 -7.00 -61.09
N GLY A 155 -20.23 -8.09 -61.24
CA GLY A 155 -19.78 -9.49 -61.33
C GLY A 155 -18.79 -9.86 -62.45
N ALA A 156 -18.28 -8.90 -63.21
CA ALA A 156 -17.25 -9.12 -64.23
C ALA A 156 -15.86 -8.57 -63.85
N LYS A 157 -15.72 -7.65 -62.87
CA LYS A 157 -14.44 -6.98 -62.54
C LYS A 157 -13.70 -7.51 -61.31
N ILE A 158 -14.22 -8.56 -60.67
CA ILE A 158 -13.56 -9.19 -59.51
C ILE A 158 -12.34 -10.02 -59.94
N LYS A 159 -12.34 -10.58 -61.16
CA LYS A 159 -11.19 -11.34 -61.69
C LYS A 159 -9.96 -10.45 -61.90
N ASP A 160 -10.13 -9.28 -62.53
CA ASP A 160 -9.01 -8.36 -62.80
C ASP A 160 -8.36 -7.81 -61.52
N ILE A 161 -9.15 -7.50 -60.48
CA ILE A 161 -8.62 -7.05 -59.18
C ILE A 161 -7.90 -8.19 -58.44
N ARG A 162 -8.37 -9.43 -58.60
CA ARG A 162 -7.72 -10.61 -58.02
C ARG A 162 -6.40 -10.90 -58.73
N ASP A 163 -6.35 -10.74 -60.05
CA ASP A 163 -5.16 -10.96 -60.86
C ASP A 163 -4.10 -9.84 -60.67
N GLU A 164 -4.51 -8.59 -60.45
CA GLU A 164 -3.60 -7.49 -60.08
C GLU A 164 -3.01 -7.68 -58.67
N SER A 165 -3.78 -8.27 -57.75
CA SER A 165 -3.30 -8.63 -56.39
C SER A 165 -2.48 -9.93 -56.35
N ALA A 166 -2.62 -10.78 -57.38
CA ALA A 166 -1.85 -12.01 -57.54
C ALA A 166 -0.52 -11.76 -58.28
N SER A 167 -0.50 -10.85 -59.25
CA SER A 167 0.71 -10.46 -59.99
C SER A 167 1.75 -9.75 -59.11
N SER A 168 1.33 -9.16 -57.99
CA SER A 168 2.25 -8.55 -57.01
C SER A 168 2.99 -9.56 -56.12
N ARG A 169 2.78 -10.89 -56.28
CA ARG A 169 3.51 -11.93 -55.53
C ARG A 169 4.78 -12.43 -56.22
N TYR A 170 5.00 -12.11 -57.50
CA TYR A 170 6.13 -12.60 -58.30
C TYR A 170 7.17 -11.52 -58.68
N GLY A 171 7.14 -10.35 -58.05
CA GLY A 171 8.20 -9.34 -58.13
C GLY A 171 9.01 -9.28 -56.83
N SER A 172 10.34 -9.30 -56.91
CA SER A 172 11.27 -9.33 -55.75
C SER A 172 11.30 -8.06 -54.89
N GLY A 173 10.24 -7.26 -54.90
CA GLY A 173 10.02 -6.18 -53.95
C GLY A 173 8.65 -6.39 -53.31
N LYS A 174 8.62 -6.72 -52.00
CA LYS A 174 7.39 -6.71 -51.21
C LYS A 174 6.70 -5.36 -51.43
N ALA A 175 5.65 -5.34 -52.25
CA ALA A 175 4.74 -4.21 -52.33
C ALA A 175 4.03 -4.16 -50.97
N ARG A 176 4.65 -3.45 -50.01
CA ARG A 176 4.01 -3.07 -48.76
C ARG A 176 2.72 -2.36 -49.17
N VAL A 177 1.58 -2.95 -48.83
CA VAL A 177 0.34 -2.20 -48.69
C VAL A 177 0.68 -1.09 -47.71
N LYS A 178 0.98 0.11 -48.22
CA LYS A 178 1.30 1.27 -47.42
C LYS A 178 -0.01 1.68 -46.74
N THR A 179 -0.30 1.20 -45.53
CA THR A 179 -0.02 2.06 -44.37
C THR A 179 -0.23 3.56 -44.57
N PRO A 180 -1.39 4.14 -44.93
CA PRO A 180 -1.50 5.59 -45.05
C PRO A 180 -1.05 6.23 -43.73
N HIS A 181 -0.15 7.21 -43.81
CA HIS A 181 0.35 7.94 -42.65
C HIS A 181 -0.75 8.85 -42.09
N ARG A 182 -0.65 9.22 -40.81
CA ARG A 182 -1.61 10.13 -40.15
C ARG A 182 -1.76 11.42 -40.99
N GLY A 183 -3.01 11.77 -41.34
CA GLY A 183 -3.32 12.95 -42.17
C GLY A 183 -3.35 12.72 -43.69
N THR A 184 -3.25 11.48 -44.18
CA THR A 184 -3.34 11.20 -45.63
C THR A 184 -4.77 11.40 -46.15
N ILE A 185 -4.97 12.33 -47.08
CA ILE A 185 -6.23 12.50 -47.81
C ILE A 185 -6.24 11.50 -48.97
N ILE A 186 -7.18 10.56 -48.97
CA ILE A 186 -7.33 9.56 -50.03
C ILE A 186 -8.43 10.02 -50.99
N THR A 187 -8.05 10.24 -52.25
CA THR A 187 -8.99 10.56 -53.32
C THR A 187 -9.54 9.27 -53.93
N ALA A 188 -10.85 9.07 -53.87
CA ALA A 188 -11.51 7.89 -54.41
C ALA A 188 -11.57 7.94 -55.95
N SER A 189 -11.23 6.84 -56.63
CA SER A 189 -11.43 6.72 -58.09
C SER A 189 -12.87 6.28 -58.41
N LYS A 190 -13.34 6.60 -59.63
CA LYS A 190 -14.73 6.42 -60.05
C LYS A 190 -15.19 4.95 -59.90
N GLY A 191 -16.12 4.70 -58.98
CA GLY A 191 -16.66 3.37 -58.69
C GLY A 191 -16.03 2.64 -57.50
N ILE A 192 -15.13 3.28 -56.73
CA ILE A 192 -14.60 2.75 -55.47
C ILE A 192 -15.01 3.70 -54.35
N GLU A 193 -15.65 3.20 -53.31
CA GLU A 193 -16.00 3.98 -52.13
C GLU A 193 -15.04 3.64 -50.99
N TYR A 194 -14.40 4.66 -50.43
CA TYR A 194 -13.62 4.51 -49.20
C TYR A 194 -14.49 4.99 -48.05
N GLU A 195 -14.82 4.08 -47.15
CA GLU A 195 -15.51 4.43 -45.91
C GLU A 195 -14.50 4.43 -44.77
N MET A 196 -14.36 5.57 -44.10
CA MET A 196 -13.76 5.60 -42.78
C MET A 196 -14.76 5.01 -41.81
N LEU A 197 -14.54 3.76 -41.41
CA LEU A 197 -15.37 3.14 -40.40
C LEU A 197 -15.04 3.79 -39.06
N SER A 198 -15.80 4.81 -38.65
CA SER A 198 -15.90 5.10 -37.23
C SER A 198 -16.70 3.95 -36.63
N ALA A 199 -16.04 2.94 -36.08
CA ALA A 199 -16.73 1.93 -35.31
C ALA A 199 -17.47 2.66 -34.17
N LYS A 200 -18.79 2.83 -34.31
CA LYS A 200 -19.68 3.46 -33.32
C LYS A 200 -19.80 2.48 -32.15
N ILE A 201 -18.76 2.43 -31.34
CA ILE A 201 -18.76 1.73 -30.07
C ILE A 201 -19.09 2.82 -29.07
N ASN A 202 -20.30 2.78 -28.53
CA ASN A 202 -20.67 3.63 -27.41
C ASN A 202 -19.72 3.30 -26.25
N ALA A 203 -18.61 4.04 -26.15
CA ALA A 203 -17.66 3.94 -25.05
C ALA A 203 -18.30 4.14 -23.66
N PRO A 204 -19.39 4.93 -23.49
CA PRO A 204 -20.04 5.07 -22.18
C PRO A 204 -20.69 3.78 -21.67
N ASP A 205 -21.37 3.02 -22.54
CA ASP A 205 -22.19 1.87 -22.12
C ASP A 205 -21.34 0.76 -21.48
N VAL A 206 -20.09 0.63 -21.91
CA VAL A 206 -19.19 -0.45 -21.48
C VAL A 206 -18.47 -0.11 -20.17
N ALA A 207 -18.38 1.17 -19.79
CA ALA A 207 -17.72 1.59 -18.54
C ALA A 207 -18.51 1.11 -17.31
N GLU A 208 -19.85 1.15 -17.38
CA GLU A 208 -20.73 0.65 -16.33
C GLU A 208 -20.62 -0.86 -16.14
N ASP A 209 -20.42 -1.63 -17.22
CA ASP A 209 -20.19 -3.08 -17.13
C ASP A 209 -18.90 -3.39 -16.36
N GLY A 210 -17.80 -2.69 -16.70
CA GLY A 210 -16.52 -2.84 -16.00
C GLY A 210 -16.64 -2.46 -14.53
N ARG A 211 -17.36 -1.37 -14.23
CA ARG A 211 -17.65 -0.94 -12.86
C ARG A 211 -18.50 -1.96 -12.10
N ALA A 212 -19.50 -2.56 -12.72
CA ALA A 212 -20.34 -3.58 -12.10
C ALA A 212 -19.53 -4.81 -11.68
N ILE A 213 -18.52 -5.20 -12.47
CA ILE A 213 -17.60 -6.29 -12.10
C ILE A 213 -16.75 -5.89 -10.89
N LEU A 214 -16.19 -4.67 -10.87
CA LEU A 214 -15.42 -4.16 -9.74
C LEU A 214 -16.26 -4.04 -8.47
N LEU A 215 -17.52 -3.60 -8.57
CA LEU A 215 -18.46 -3.56 -7.46
C LEU A 215 -18.77 -4.95 -6.91
N ALA A 216 -18.88 -5.96 -7.78
CA ALA A 216 -19.03 -7.35 -7.34
C ALA A 216 -17.78 -7.86 -6.60
N VAL A 217 -16.58 -7.45 -7.02
CA VAL A 217 -15.33 -7.74 -6.28
C VAL A 217 -15.29 -7.02 -4.94
N ALA A 218 -15.64 -5.74 -4.92
CA ALA A 218 -15.70 -4.91 -3.72
C ALA A 218 -16.65 -5.51 -2.67
N ALA A 219 -17.86 -5.89 -3.08
CA ALA A 219 -18.82 -6.57 -2.24
C ALA A 219 -18.34 -7.93 -1.73
N ALA A 220 -17.61 -8.70 -2.55
CA ALA A 220 -17.08 -10.01 -2.15
C ALA A 220 -15.94 -9.92 -1.12
N VAL A 221 -15.12 -8.87 -1.18
CA VAL A 221 -14.00 -8.64 -0.25
C VAL A 221 -14.46 -7.85 0.99
N GLY A 222 -15.63 -7.21 0.93
CA GLY A 222 -16.14 -6.34 2.01
C GLY A 222 -15.50 -4.94 2.00
N PHE A 223 -14.85 -4.54 0.91
CA PHE A 223 -14.15 -3.26 0.82
C PHE A 223 -14.98 -2.24 0.02
N PRO A 224 -15.01 -0.95 0.42
CA PRO A 224 -15.60 0.10 -0.39
C PRO A 224 -14.92 0.22 -1.77
N GLU A 225 -15.72 0.50 -2.81
CA GLU A 225 -15.24 0.67 -4.19
C GLU A 225 -14.06 1.65 -4.30
N MET A 226 -14.13 2.78 -3.59
CA MET A 226 -13.10 3.82 -3.63
C MET A 226 -11.74 3.33 -3.13
N ILE A 227 -11.72 2.46 -2.11
CA ILE A 227 -10.48 1.90 -1.56
C ILE A 227 -9.92 0.85 -2.52
N LEU A 228 -10.79 0.02 -3.09
CA LEU A 228 -10.39 -1.02 -4.05
C LEU A 228 -9.84 -0.44 -5.36
N THR A 229 -10.49 0.57 -5.90
CA THR A 229 -10.19 1.16 -7.22
C THR A 229 -9.25 2.36 -7.15
N ALA A 230 -8.96 2.87 -5.94
CA ALA A 230 -8.27 4.13 -5.71
C ALA A 230 -8.92 5.34 -6.42
N ASN A 231 -10.20 5.25 -6.79
CA ASN A 231 -10.92 6.30 -7.50
C ASN A 231 -11.85 7.06 -6.56
N TYR A 232 -11.52 8.34 -6.29
CA TYR A 232 -12.29 9.24 -5.43
C TYR A 232 -13.10 10.29 -6.20
N SER A 233 -13.14 10.22 -7.54
CA SER A 233 -13.76 11.25 -8.38
C SER A 233 -15.28 11.35 -8.25
N ASN A 234 -15.96 10.28 -7.82
CA ASN A 234 -17.42 10.19 -7.78
C ASN A 234 -18.03 10.39 -6.38
N ALA A 235 -17.25 10.77 -5.37
CA ALA A 235 -17.72 10.87 -4.00
C ALA A 235 -17.51 12.26 -3.39
N ASN A 236 -18.59 12.89 -2.94
CA ASN A 236 -18.51 14.09 -2.09
C ASN A 236 -17.79 13.72 -0.77
N TYR A 237 -16.90 14.58 -0.28
CA TYR A 237 -16.08 14.32 0.93
C TYR A 237 -16.88 13.77 2.13
N ALA A 238 -18.08 14.32 2.38
CA ALA A 238 -18.99 13.85 3.41
C ALA A 238 -19.52 12.42 3.16
N SER A 239 -19.83 12.07 1.90
CA SER A 239 -20.23 10.73 1.50
C SER A 239 -19.07 9.74 1.61
N THR A 240 -17.84 10.16 1.33
CA THR A 240 -16.63 9.35 1.48
C THR A 240 -16.37 8.99 2.95
N LEU A 241 -16.45 9.96 3.85
CA LEU A 241 -16.31 9.74 5.30
C LEU A 241 -17.38 8.79 5.85
N VAL A 242 -18.65 8.99 5.47
CA VAL A 242 -19.75 8.11 5.92
C VAL A 242 -19.59 6.69 5.34
N ALA A 243 -19.16 6.56 4.09
CA ALA A 243 -18.91 5.28 3.44
C ALA A 243 -17.67 4.54 4.00
N GLN A 244 -16.75 5.24 4.67
CA GLN A 244 -15.59 4.63 5.32
C GLN A 244 -15.94 3.95 6.65
N ASN A 245 -17.01 4.36 7.34
CA ASN A 245 -17.31 3.83 8.67
C ASN A 245 -17.48 2.30 8.73
N PRO A 246 -18.21 1.64 7.81
CA PRO A 246 -18.28 0.17 7.79
C PRO A 246 -16.91 -0.47 7.58
N PHE A 247 -16.07 0.13 6.73
CA PHE A 247 -14.71 -0.36 6.50
C PHE A 247 -13.82 -0.21 7.73
N VAL A 248 -13.95 0.89 8.48
CA VAL A 248 -13.23 1.05 9.76
C VAL A 248 -13.65 -0.03 10.74
N ARG A 249 -14.95 -0.34 10.84
CA ARG A 249 -15.44 -1.44 11.71
C ARG A 249 -14.90 -2.80 11.29
N GLU A 250 -14.84 -3.07 9.99
CA GLU A 250 -14.23 -4.30 9.46
C GLU A 250 -12.75 -4.40 9.87
N ILE A 251 -11.97 -3.32 9.74
CA ILE A 251 -10.56 -3.32 10.16
C ILE A 251 -10.41 -3.47 11.69
N GLU A 252 -11.28 -2.84 12.48
CA GLU A 252 -11.33 -3.03 13.94
C GLU A 252 -11.62 -4.51 14.30
N ASP A 253 -12.53 -5.18 13.59
CA ASP A 253 -12.79 -6.62 13.77
C ASP A 253 -11.55 -7.47 13.44
N TRP A 254 -10.84 -7.15 12.34
CA TRP A 254 -9.55 -7.79 12.02
C TRP A 254 -8.48 -7.56 13.10
N GLN A 255 -8.45 -6.37 13.71
CA GLN A 255 -7.56 -6.07 14.83
C GLN A 255 -7.89 -6.93 16.06
N ASP A 256 -9.18 -7.06 16.40
CA ASP A 256 -9.64 -7.89 17.50
C ASP A 256 -9.34 -9.38 17.25
N TYR A 257 -9.58 -9.87 16.04
CA TYR A 257 -9.23 -11.23 15.63
C TYR A 257 -7.72 -11.51 15.80
N LEU A 258 -6.86 -10.59 15.33
CA LEU A 258 -5.40 -10.74 15.46
C LEU A 258 -4.89 -10.51 16.89
N SER A 259 -5.64 -9.82 17.75
CA SER A 259 -5.29 -9.59 19.15
C SER A 259 -5.02 -10.91 19.90
N SER A 260 -5.87 -11.92 19.68
CA SER A 260 -5.71 -13.26 20.25
C SER A 260 -4.39 -13.92 19.84
N PHE A 261 -4.01 -13.79 18.57
CA PHE A 261 -2.73 -14.27 18.07
C PHE A 261 -1.53 -13.59 18.75
N TYR A 262 -1.57 -12.26 18.88
CA TYR A 262 -0.48 -11.53 19.52
C TYR A 262 -0.34 -11.88 21.00
N LYS A 263 -1.46 -12.12 21.70
CA LYS A 263 -1.46 -12.60 23.09
C LYS A 263 -0.81 -13.97 23.20
N GLU A 264 -1.23 -14.93 22.39
CA GLU A 264 -0.64 -16.28 22.38
C GLU A 264 0.87 -16.22 22.07
N LEU A 265 1.28 -15.42 21.09
CA LEU A 265 2.69 -15.26 20.75
C LEU A 265 3.48 -14.62 21.90
N TYR A 266 2.91 -13.61 22.56
CA TYR A 266 3.52 -12.95 23.71
C TYR A 266 3.68 -13.93 24.88
N GLU A 267 2.64 -14.70 25.19
CA GLU A 267 2.66 -15.73 26.23
C GLU A 267 3.78 -16.73 25.99
N ARG A 268 3.91 -17.28 24.76
CA ARG A 268 4.99 -18.19 24.38
C ARG A 268 6.39 -17.56 24.55
N VAL A 269 6.55 -16.26 24.24
CA VAL A 269 7.83 -15.54 24.43
C VAL A 269 8.18 -15.40 25.90
N ILE A 270 7.21 -15.06 26.75
CA ILE A 270 7.44 -14.90 28.18
C ILE A 270 7.69 -16.25 28.85
N GLU A 271 6.96 -17.29 28.46
CA GLU A 271 7.14 -18.65 28.98
C GLU A 271 8.53 -19.19 28.66
N ALA A 272 9.00 -19.06 27.41
CA ALA A 272 10.36 -19.42 27.02
C ALA A 272 11.44 -18.72 27.87
N LYS A 273 11.24 -17.45 28.22
CA LYS A 273 12.17 -16.68 29.07
C LYS A 273 12.12 -17.12 30.54
N LYS A 274 10.97 -17.59 31.03
CA LYS A 274 10.88 -18.18 32.37
C LYS A 274 11.61 -19.52 32.44
N GLU A 275 11.40 -20.39 31.46
CA GLU A 275 12.07 -21.70 31.38
C GLU A 275 13.59 -21.55 31.33
N ALA A 276 14.09 -20.53 30.64
CA ALA A 276 15.51 -20.20 30.58
C ALA A 276 16.05 -19.48 31.84
N GLY A 277 15.22 -19.26 32.87
CA GLY A 277 15.59 -18.58 34.11
C GLY A 277 15.90 -17.09 33.96
N LYS A 278 15.56 -16.47 32.81
CA LYS A 278 15.75 -15.03 32.56
C LYS A 278 14.65 -14.17 33.16
N LEU A 279 13.49 -14.77 33.44
CA LEU A 279 12.39 -14.15 34.16
C LEU A 279 11.97 -15.01 35.35
N PRO A 280 11.50 -14.40 36.46
CA PRO A 280 10.95 -15.15 37.58
C PRO A 280 9.70 -15.95 37.18
N MET A 281 9.57 -17.18 37.71
CA MET A 281 8.48 -18.09 37.36
C MET A 281 7.09 -17.58 37.78
N ASN A 282 7.03 -16.70 38.78
CA ASN A 282 5.79 -16.13 39.33
C ASN A 282 5.18 -15.00 38.48
N VAL A 283 5.87 -14.51 37.44
CA VAL A 283 5.38 -13.43 36.59
C VAL A 283 4.20 -13.93 35.74
N LYS A 284 3.04 -13.28 35.76
CA LYS A 284 1.94 -13.60 34.84
C LYS A 284 2.19 -12.96 33.47
N ALA A 285 1.96 -13.72 32.39
CA ALA A 285 2.15 -13.26 31.02
C ALA A 285 0.91 -12.53 30.48
N ASP A 286 0.32 -11.64 31.28
CA ASP A 286 -0.88 -10.90 30.86
C ASP A 286 -0.47 -9.67 30.02
N CYS A 287 -1.10 -9.49 28.87
CA CYS A 287 -0.82 -8.38 27.98
C CYS A 287 -2.09 -7.81 27.33
N LYS A 288 -2.07 -6.49 27.14
CA LYS A 288 -3.04 -5.78 26.33
C LYS A 288 -2.39 -5.44 24.99
N VAL A 289 -3.07 -5.82 23.91
CA VAL A 289 -2.67 -5.46 22.55
C VAL A 289 -3.41 -4.18 22.18
N ASP A 290 -2.65 -3.14 21.85
CA ASP A 290 -3.19 -1.85 21.41
C ASP A 290 -2.77 -1.62 19.95
N PHE A 291 -3.74 -1.26 19.11
CA PHE A 291 -3.53 -0.90 17.71
C PHE A 291 -3.58 0.63 17.56
N PRO A 292 -2.83 1.21 16.60
CA PRO A 292 -2.96 2.63 16.30
C PRO A 292 -4.38 2.94 15.79
N PRO A 293 -4.95 4.11 16.14
CA PRO A 293 -6.28 4.48 15.69
C PRO A 293 -6.33 4.60 14.16
N MET A 294 -7.37 4.00 13.55
CA MET A 294 -7.56 3.97 12.08
C MET A 294 -8.10 5.28 11.52
N ILE A 295 -8.99 5.93 12.25
CA ILE A 295 -9.45 7.28 11.91
C ILE A 295 -8.45 8.21 12.59
N THR A 296 -7.67 8.96 11.81
CA THR A 296 -7.19 10.26 12.26
C THR A 296 -8.45 11.05 12.55
N ALA A 297 -8.88 11.01 13.80
CA ALA A 297 -10.01 11.82 14.24
C ALA A 297 -9.81 13.20 13.64
N GLU A 298 -10.86 13.78 13.05
CA GLU A 298 -10.83 15.20 12.76
C GLU A 298 -10.45 15.88 14.08
N LEU A 299 -9.17 16.27 14.19
CA LEU A 299 -8.56 16.66 15.45
C LEU A 299 -9.39 17.79 16.05
N GLU A 300 -9.98 18.60 15.17
CA GLU A 300 -10.93 19.65 15.45
C GLU A 300 -12.22 19.17 16.13
N LYS A 301 -12.91 18.12 15.63
CA LYS A 301 -14.13 17.59 16.25
C LYS A 301 -13.85 16.97 17.61
N MET A 302 -12.75 16.23 17.74
CA MET A 302 -12.34 15.64 19.01
C MET A 302 -11.87 16.71 20.00
N ALA A 303 -11.11 17.71 19.56
CA ALA A 303 -10.70 18.83 20.39
C ALA A 303 -11.92 19.60 20.92
N LYS A 304 -12.91 19.88 20.06
CA LYS A 304 -14.18 20.50 20.47
C LYS A 304 -14.95 19.62 21.47
N ALA A 305 -15.04 18.31 21.24
CA ALA A 305 -15.70 17.40 22.17
C ALA A 305 -14.97 17.35 23.53
N TYR A 306 -13.64 17.27 23.53
CA TYR A 306 -12.84 17.25 24.75
C TYR A 306 -12.83 18.59 25.48
N GLU A 307 -12.88 19.72 24.76
CA GLU A 307 -13.07 21.05 25.34
C GLU A 307 -14.39 21.12 26.12
N VAL A 308 -15.47 20.62 25.53
CA VAL A 308 -16.80 20.53 26.17
C VAL A 308 -16.74 19.65 27.42
N LEU A 309 -16.16 18.45 27.33
CA LEU A 309 -16.03 17.52 28.46
C LEU A 309 -15.14 18.07 29.58
N PHE A 310 -14.07 18.78 29.24
CA PHE A 310 -13.19 19.46 30.17
C PHE A 310 -13.92 20.62 30.87
N LYS A 311 -14.68 21.43 30.12
CA LYS A 311 -15.51 22.51 30.65
C LYS A 311 -16.54 22.02 31.66
N TYR A 312 -17.14 20.86 31.42
CA TYR A 312 -18.07 20.20 32.35
C TYR A 312 -17.38 19.38 33.47
N LYS A 313 -16.04 19.46 33.59
CA LYS A 313 -15.24 18.75 34.60
C LYS A 313 -15.41 17.22 34.59
N VAL A 314 -15.79 16.67 33.43
CA VAL A 314 -15.90 15.21 33.21
C VAL A 314 -14.52 14.62 32.87
N LEU A 315 -13.64 15.43 32.25
CA LEU A 315 -12.31 15.02 31.79
C LEU A 315 -11.20 15.79 32.54
N SER A 316 -10.13 15.10 32.94
CA SER A 316 -8.93 15.73 33.52
C SER A 316 -7.92 16.14 32.45
N LYS A 317 -7.07 17.14 32.73
CA LYS A 317 -5.98 17.59 31.83
C LYS A 317 -5.05 16.43 31.44
N LYS A 318 -4.69 15.59 32.42
CA LYS A 318 -3.86 14.38 32.22
C LYS A 318 -4.49 13.40 31.23
N THR A 319 -5.80 13.15 31.37
CA THR A 319 -6.52 12.25 30.46
C THR A 319 -6.63 12.84 29.06
N TRP A 320 -6.83 14.16 28.95
CA TRP A 320 -6.87 14.84 27.66
C TRP A 320 -5.52 14.75 26.92
N ARG A 321 -4.40 15.03 27.59
CA ARG A 321 -3.05 14.90 27.02
C ARG A 321 -2.78 13.48 26.52
N GLY A 322 -3.06 12.48 27.36
CA GLY A 322 -2.92 11.07 26.98
C GLY A 322 -3.79 10.67 25.78
N LYS A 323 -5.02 11.22 25.68
CA LYS A 323 -5.90 10.98 24.52
C LYS A 323 -5.42 11.66 23.24
N MET A 324 -4.64 12.73 23.34
CA MET A 324 -3.97 13.37 22.20
C MET A 324 -2.62 12.74 21.86
N GLY A 325 -2.22 11.69 22.57
CA GLY A 325 -0.94 11.01 22.35
C GLY A 325 0.28 11.79 22.89
N LEU A 326 0.04 12.78 23.76
CA LEU A 326 1.08 13.54 24.44
C LEU A 326 1.43 12.87 25.77
N ASP A 327 2.73 12.83 26.09
CA ASP A 327 3.20 12.36 27.39
C ASP A 327 2.93 13.45 28.46
N ASP A 328 2.19 13.09 29.50
CA ASP A 328 1.77 14.03 30.55
C ASP A 328 2.96 14.57 31.34
N ASP A 329 4.01 13.77 31.53
CA ASP A 329 5.16 14.16 32.33
C ASP A 329 6.02 15.18 31.56
N ILE A 330 6.20 14.96 30.25
CA ILE A 330 6.92 15.88 29.36
C ILE A 330 6.16 17.20 29.20
N GLU A 331 4.85 17.14 28.93
CA GLU A 331 4.04 18.35 28.72
C GLU A 331 3.87 19.18 29.99
N SER A 332 3.83 18.55 31.16
CA SER A 332 3.78 19.29 32.43
C SER A 332 5.06 20.10 32.67
N VAL A 333 6.22 19.56 32.28
CA VAL A 333 7.50 20.26 32.36
C VAL A 333 7.56 21.39 31.33
N ASN A 334 7.11 21.14 30.09
CA ASN A 334 7.05 22.17 29.05
C ASN A 334 6.19 23.37 29.49
N LEU A 335 5.00 23.11 30.03
CA LEU A 335 4.10 24.17 30.51
C LEU A 335 4.65 24.91 31.73
N GLN A 336 5.38 24.24 32.62
CA GLN A 336 6.07 24.92 33.73
C GLN A 336 7.19 25.84 33.24
N ASN A 337 7.92 25.42 32.20
CA ASN A 337 8.95 26.26 31.57
C ASN A 337 8.32 27.46 30.84
N GLU A 338 7.20 27.26 30.15
CA GLU A 338 6.42 28.35 29.54
C GLU A 338 5.89 29.34 30.59
N GLU A 339 5.35 28.85 31.71
CA GLU A 339 4.92 29.71 32.83
C GLU A 339 6.12 30.47 33.45
N GLN A 340 7.31 29.88 33.51
CA GLN A 340 8.52 30.58 33.97
C GLN A 340 9.02 31.65 32.99
N ASP A 341 8.98 31.36 31.70
CA ASP A 341 9.36 32.31 30.63
C ASP A 341 8.33 33.47 30.50
N GLU A 342 7.05 33.23 30.79
CA GLU A 342 6.04 34.31 30.87
C GLU A 342 6.18 35.17 32.13
N VAL A 343 6.64 34.60 33.26
CA VAL A 343 6.88 35.33 34.52
C VAL A 343 8.19 36.13 34.46
N TYR A 344 9.21 35.63 33.76
CA TYR A 344 10.45 36.35 33.48
C TYR A 344 10.44 36.89 32.04
N GLY A 345 9.81 38.05 31.84
CA GLY A 345 9.95 38.81 30.59
C GLY A 345 11.43 38.99 30.20
N PRO A 346 11.74 39.15 28.89
CA PRO A 346 13.08 38.94 28.35
C PRO A 346 14.15 39.74 29.12
N PRO A 347 15.30 39.13 29.45
CA PRO A 347 16.31 39.78 30.28
C PRO A 347 16.88 41.02 29.58
N MET A 348 16.82 42.16 30.28
CA MET A 348 17.43 43.42 29.86
C MET A 348 18.95 43.25 29.69
N PRO A 349 19.56 43.67 28.57
CA PRO A 349 20.99 43.47 28.35
C PRO A 349 21.81 44.50 29.16
N SER A 350 22.51 44.04 30.19
CA SER A 350 23.49 44.83 30.94
C SER A 350 24.83 44.87 30.20
N GLY A 351 25.21 46.03 29.67
CA GLY A 351 26.46 46.24 28.92
C GLY A 351 27.63 46.78 29.76
N HIS A 352 28.86 46.55 29.25
CA HIS A 352 29.94 47.55 29.18
C HIS A 352 31.09 47.07 28.23
N PRO A 353 32.01 47.94 27.74
CA PRO A 353 32.00 48.39 26.34
C PRO A 353 33.35 48.20 25.60
N ASN A 354 33.37 48.08 24.26
CA ASN A 354 34.16 48.99 23.40
C ASN A 354 33.94 48.84 21.88
N GLN A 355 33.78 50.01 21.24
CA GLN A 355 34.26 50.43 19.91
C GLN A 355 33.76 49.76 18.60
N TYR A 356 32.62 50.29 18.11
CA TYR A 356 32.34 50.95 16.80
C TYR A 356 33.21 50.67 15.55
N PRO A 357 32.64 50.63 14.31
CA PRO A 357 31.78 51.71 13.81
C PRO A 357 30.52 51.34 12.98
N GLY A 358 29.41 51.95 13.37
CA GLY A 358 28.68 52.96 12.58
C GLY A 358 27.93 52.53 11.31
N GLY A 359 26.60 52.61 11.32
CA GLY A 359 25.88 52.75 10.05
C GLY A 359 24.35 52.61 9.89
N SER A 360 23.52 52.54 10.95
CA SER A 360 22.09 52.97 10.95
C SER A 360 21.03 52.21 10.09
N PRO A 361 19.69 52.38 10.32
CA PRO A 361 18.86 51.34 10.94
C PRO A 361 17.62 50.94 10.12
N GLY A 362 17.21 49.66 10.20
CA GLY A 362 16.00 49.13 9.57
C GLY A 362 15.13 48.37 10.57
N ALA A 363 13.88 48.79 10.67
CA ALA A 363 12.90 48.44 11.69
C ALA A 363 12.37 46.99 11.60
N GLY A 364 12.03 46.45 12.78
CA GLY A 364 10.74 45.78 13.04
C GLY A 364 10.45 44.44 12.37
N GLY A 365 10.39 43.38 13.20
CA GLY A 365 9.62 42.17 12.89
C GLY A 365 10.39 40.87 13.09
N GLY A 366 10.64 40.49 14.34
CA GLY A 366 11.07 39.13 14.66
C GLY A 366 9.96 38.14 14.31
N ARG A 367 10.08 37.49 13.15
CA ARG A 367 9.23 36.36 12.75
C ARG A 367 9.52 35.19 13.69
N PHE A 368 8.46 34.60 14.24
CA PHE A 368 8.46 33.31 14.92
C PHE A 368 9.18 32.27 14.03
N ALA A 369 10.33 31.75 14.48
CA ALA A 369 11.06 30.71 13.76
C ALA A 369 10.50 29.35 14.16
N MET A 370 9.80 28.67 13.26
CA MET A 370 9.45 27.27 13.46
C MET A 370 10.74 26.41 13.47
N PRO A 371 10.80 25.35 14.30
CA PRO A 371 11.93 24.43 14.28
C PRO A 371 12.07 23.79 12.90
N VAL A 372 13.25 23.92 12.33
CA VAL A 372 13.65 23.38 11.03
C VAL A 372 13.64 21.85 11.12
N ALA A 373 12.87 21.20 10.24
CA ALA A 373 12.88 19.74 10.08
C ALA A 373 14.32 19.26 9.78
N PRO A 374 14.71 18.04 10.24
CA PRO A 374 16.06 17.55 10.04
C PRO A 374 16.43 17.53 8.56
N VAL A 375 17.55 18.19 8.24
CA VAL A 375 18.13 18.27 6.89
C VAL A 375 18.43 16.85 6.41
N ASN A 376 17.79 16.45 5.31
CA ASN A 376 18.08 15.22 4.59
C ASN A 376 19.60 15.16 4.26
N GLN A 377 20.26 14.06 4.64
CA GLN A 377 21.67 13.78 4.35
C GLN A 377 21.96 13.45 2.87
N TYR A 378 21.19 14.02 1.93
CA TYR A 378 21.40 13.83 0.49
C TYR A 378 21.48 15.17 -0.24
N GLY A 379 22.72 15.61 -0.47
CA GLY A 379 23.15 16.44 -1.60
C GLY A 379 22.56 17.85 -1.74
N ALA A 380 23.44 18.85 -1.73
CA ALA A 380 23.15 20.28 -1.95
C ALA A 380 22.33 20.62 -3.22
N ALA A 381 22.16 19.69 -4.17
CA ALA A 381 21.37 19.89 -5.39
C ALA A 381 19.84 19.90 -5.16
N THR A 382 19.35 19.35 -4.04
CA THR A 382 17.90 19.31 -3.77
C THR A 382 17.36 20.62 -3.20
N GLY A 383 18.18 21.40 -2.48
CA GLY A 383 17.76 22.65 -1.85
C GLY A 383 17.33 23.74 -2.84
N ASP A 384 18.13 23.96 -3.90
CA ASP A 384 17.86 25.00 -4.89
C ASP A 384 16.57 24.76 -5.68
N PHE A 385 16.20 23.50 -5.94
CA PHE A 385 14.96 23.16 -6.62
C PHE A 385 13.72 23.50 -5.77
N TYR A 386 13.74 23.19 -4.47
CA TYR A 386 12.62 23.51 -3.59
C TYR A 386 12.46 25.03 -3.39
N GLU A 387 13.56 25.77 -3.35
CA GLU A 387 13.54 27.23 -3.24
C GLU A 387 12.97 27.87 -4.53
N LEU A 388 13.37 27.38 -5.71
CA LEU A 388 12.83 27.82 -7.00
C LEU A 388 11.34 27.49 -7.16
N MET A 389 10.91 26.29 -6.73
CA MET A 389 9.50 25.90 -6.75
C MET A 389 8.64 26.76 -5.82
N ARG A 390 9.19 27.14 -4.66
CA ARG A 390 8.51 28.09 -3.76
C ARG A 390 8.37 29.47 -4.39
N GLN A 391 9.44 30.01 -5.00
CA GLN A 391 9.40 31.30 -5.70
C GLN A 391 8.43 31.30 -6.89
N LEU A 392 8.30 30.15 -7.59
CA LEU A 392 7.34 29.99 -8.68
C LEU A 392 5.90 30.07 -8.18
N VAL A 393 5.60 29.45 -7.03
CA VAL A 393 4.27 29.51 -6.41
C VAL A 393 3.95 30.94 -5.96
N GLU A 394 4.91 31.66 -5.38
CA GLU A 394 4.74 33.06 -5.00
C GLU A 394 4.53 33.96 -6.24
N ALA A 395 5.29 33.76 -7.32
CA ALA A 395 5.13 34.51 -8.57
C ALA A 395 3.79 34.22 -9.30
N LEU A 396 3.29 32.99 -9.20
CA LEU A 396 1.96 32.60 -9.69
C LEU A 396 0.84 33.25 -8.88
N GLN A 397 1.01 33.39 -7.57
CA GLN A 397 0.05 34.10 -6.70
C GLN A 397 0.03 35.61 -6.96
N GLU A 398 1.18 36.19 -7.32
CA GLU A 398 1.31 37.60 -7.71
C GLU A 398 0.90 37.88 -9.18
N ASN A 399 0.61 36.82 -9.96
CA ASN A 399 0.27 36.87 -11.39
C ASN A 399 1.32 37.61 -12.26
N ASN A 400 2.60 37.52 -11.87
CA ASN A 400 3.72 38.20 -12.52
C ASN A 400 4.39 37.28 -13.55
N MET A 401 3.96 37.39 -14.81
CA MET A 401 4.39 36.51 -15.91
C MET A 401 5.89 36.56 -16.20
N ASP A 402 6.56 37.70 -16.01
CA ASP A 402 7.99 37.83 -16.29
C ASP A 402 8.84 37.04 -15.28
N ARG A 403 8.46 37.07 -13.99
CA ARG A 403 9.11 36.25 -12.94
C ARG A 403 8.86 34.76 -13.17
N ILE A 404 7.68 34.37 -13.63
CA ILE A 404 7.34 32.97 -13.91
C ILE A 404 8.23 32.41 -15.02
N ILE A 405 8.44 33.19 -16.10
CA ILE A 405 9.29 32.78 -17.22
C ILE A 405 10.76 32.66 -16.77
N GLU A 406 11.27 33.64 -16.01
CA GLU A 406 12.66 33.63 -15.52
C GLU A 406 12.94 32.44 -14.58
N ILE A 407 11.96 32.09 -13.72
CA ILE A 407 12.08 30.93 -12.82
C ILE A 407 11.97 29.62 -13.60
N GLY A 408 11.13 29.57 -14.64
CA GLY A 408 11.02 28.43 -15.56
C GLY A 408 12.33 28.11 -16.26
N GLU A 409 13.04 29.11 -16.78
CA GLU A 409 14.36 28.92 -17.42
C GLU A 409 15.43 28.42 -16.43
N LYS A 410 15.36 28.86 -15.17
CA LYS A 410 16.27 28.38 -14.11
C LYS A 410 16.01 26.91 -13.75
N LEU A 411 14.74 26.49 -13.74
CA LEU A 411 14.34 25.10 -13.50
C LEU A 411 14.79 24.17 -14.63
N ASP A 412 14.64 24.58 -15.89
CA ASP A 412 15.09 23.80 -17.06
C ASP A 412 16.61 23.56 -17.05
N ASN A 413 17.38 24.60 -16.69
CA ASN A 413 18.84 24.48 -16.57
C ASN A 413 19.26 23.51 -15.43
N LEU A 414 18.48 23.48 -14.35
CA LEU A 414 18.72 22.60 -13.20
C LEU A 414 18.38 21.13 -13.55
N GLU A 415 17.29 20.91 -14.30
CA GLU A 415 16.96 19.59 -14.84
C GLU A 415 18.04 19.05 -15.78
N HIS A 416 18.59 19.92 -16.65
CA HIS A 416 19.68 19.55 -17.55
C HIS A 416 20.96 19.16 -16.80
N GLY A 417 21.33 19.93 -15.76
CA GLY A 417 22.47 19.62 -14.91
C GLY A 417 22.31 18.32 -14.12
N MET A 418 21.09 18.01 -13.64
CA MET A 418 20.82 16.74 -12.96
C MET A 418 20.93 15.54 -13.91
N ARG A 419 20.48 15.67 -15.17
CA ARG A 419 20.64 14.60 -16.17
C ARG A 419 22.10 14.30 -16.48
N GLU A 420 22.95 15.31 -16.62
CA GLU A 420 24.40 15.10 -16.81
C GLU A 420 25.05 14.39 -15.61
N ILE A 421 24.61 14.70 -14.38
CA ILE A 421 25.14 14.06 -13.17
C ILE A 421 24.71 12.60 -13.13
N ILE A 422 23.44 12.30 -13.45
CA ILE A 422 22.93 10.92 -13.52
C ILE A 422 23.69 10.12 -14.58
N GLU A 423 23.93 10.69 -15.75
CA GLU A 423 24.69 10.04 -16.83
C GLU A 423 26.16 9.80 -16.44
N LYS A 424 26.78 10.71 -15.66
CA LYS A 424 28.14 10.50 -15.11
C LYS A 424 28.19 9.42 -14.03
N VAL A 425 27.12 9.24 -13.25
CA VAL A 425 27.00 8.19 -12.21
C VAL A 425 26.75 6.83 -12.86
N GLU A 426 25.88 6.73 -13.86
CA GLU A 426 25.64 5.47 -14.59
C GLU A 426 26.89 4.99 -15.36
N ASN A 427 27.74 5.91 -15.80
CA ASN A 427 29.01 5.59 -16.44
C ASN A 427 30.13 5.22 -15.46
N SER A 428 30.04 5.58 -14.17
CA SER A 428 31.03 5.20 -13.15
C SER A 428 30.76 3.83 -12.52
N GLU A 429 29.50 3.37 -12.53
CA GLU A 429 29.12 2.01 -12.06
C GLU A 429 29.44 0.90 -13.09
N ASN A 430 29.73 1.26 -14.35
CA ASN A 430 30.07 0.32 -15.42
C ASN A 430 31.58 0.16 -15.69
N ARG A 431 32.45 0.59 -14.77
CA ARG A 431 33.91 0.44 -14.86
C ARG A 431 34.52 -0.42 -13.77
#